data_AF-A0A3S3P2J1-F1
#
_entry.id   AF-A0A3S3P2J1-F1
#
_cell.length_a   1.000
_cell.length_b   1.000
_cell.length_c   1.000
_cell.angle_alpha   90.00
_cell.angle_beta   90.00
_cell.angle_gamma   90.00
#
_symmetry.space_group_name_H-M   'P 1'
#
loop_
_entity.id
_entity.type
_entity.pdbx_description
1 polymer ?
#
loop_
_entity_poly.entity_id
_entity_poly.type
_entity_poly.pdbx_seq_one_letter_code
_entity_poly.pdbx_strand_id
1 'polypeptide(L)'
;MFDASSNLKTKLVDPWPLVSEQSINVCQRASINNQRTFCNKIDEIRIKLKEDRIDFTKLDYKKSKSFYIEKRKEPSKAANTHNHWTPFSPSIFGPNLILSLSKQKMVQTKPNEFNEGEKNIRLVSSDGCQFCRNSGKEKEFYKNHIFKSRDGKVKCPILRSYKCPLCNNAGGDYAHTILKIQQFEKSGNEWLETPANGQLIRDCLKEANDATIHKNLNLFIPFVLKLTDSHIFENKMIGIQCIQCLIDKVAVNEMLSRGLHELLFDTLKRSLYFRELELIESTLFCLLKALKVFNFNPKDKNTLVTPCDELIFVILQNIEMTSDIFLKAVYMKHFASFIEFMDSAIIKHTKKLVGIVSDCLSQPVFSETLDLINYSLVDLILVVKYSWPVIHFYSNDIFLSLFKISVSLIESDSISELKVNETLNKIKECICMLKKVKNVDCNSYFEVINENCEFNEIKELFIS
;
A
#
# COMPACT_ATOMS: atom_id res chain seq x y z
N MET A 1 -50.84 73.91 21.73
CA MET A 1 -51.03 73.97 20.27
C MET A 1 -51.46 72.59 19.81
N PHE A 2 -52.40 72.58 18.87
CA PHE A 2 -53.40 71.55 18.58
C PHE A 2 -52.89 70.25 17.94
N ASP A 3 -53.69 69.21 18.20
CA ASP A 3 -54.05 68.01 17.41
C ASP A 3 -53.72 67.97 15.91
N ALA A 4 -53.44 66.75 15.41
CA ALA A 4 -54.29 66.07 14.43
C ALA A 4 -53.94 64.57 14.27
N SER A 5 -54.99 63.80 14.05
CA SER A 5 -55.12 62.34 14.03
C SER A 5 -54.79 61.67 12.68
N SER A 6 -54.43 60.37 12.69
CA SER A 6 -55.14 59.29 11.97
C SER A 6 -54.34 57.99 11.80
N ASN A 7 -55.09 56.89 11.86
CA ASN A 7 -54.71 55.47 11.79
C ASN A 7 -53.98 55.05 10.50
N LEU A 8 -53.07 54.08 10.62
CA LEU A 8 -53.08 52.87 9.79
C LEU A 8 -52.23 51.75 10.41
N LYS A 9 -52.91 50.64 10.73
CA LYS A 9 -52.36 49.36 11.18
C LYS A 9 -51.41 48.76 10.13
N THR A 10 -50.24 48.27 10.54
CA THR A 10 -49.66 47.01 10.02
C THR A 10 -48.86 46.33 11.12
N LYS A 11 -48.91 44.99 11.09
CA LYS A 11 -48.66 44.05 12.18
C LYS A 11 -47.17 43.90 12.50
N LEU A 12 -46.82 43.98 13.78
CA LEU A 12 -45.64 43.33 14.34
C LEU A 12 -45.84 41.81 14.25
N VAL A 13 -44.92 41.15 13.55
CA VAL A 13 -44.79 39.69 13.46
C VAL A 13 -43.80 39.26 14.52
N ASP A 14 -44.25 38.41 15.43
CA ASP A 14 -43.48 37.32 16.06
C ASP A 14 -44.52 36.33 16.61
N PRO A 15 -44.35 35.01 16.42
CA PRO A 15 -43.42 34.29 17.30
C PRO A 15 -42.72 33.06 16.69
N TRP A 16 -41.46 32.87 17.08
CA TRP A 16 -40.83 31.55 17.13
C TRP A 16 -41.63 30.61 18.07
N PRO A 17 -42.02 29.40 17.66
CA PRO A 17 -42.40 28.38 18.63
C PRO A 17 -41.14 27.74 19.21
N LEU A 18 -40.99 27.84 20.53
CA LEU A 18 -40.11 26.99 21.32
C LEU A 18 -40.51 25.53 21.09
N VAL A 19 -39.72 24.82 20.29
CA VAL A 19 -39.84 23.37 20.09
C VAL A 19 -39.33 22.70 21.38
N SER A 20 -40.23 22.04 22.09
CA SER A 20 -39.93 21.41 23.38
C SER A 20 -38.97 20.23 23.23
N GLU A 21 -38.05 20.06 24.19
CA GLU A 21 -37.07 18.94 24.32
C GLU A 21 -37.68 17.53 24.26
N GLN A 22 -39.01 17.41 24.31
CA GLN A 22 -39.74 16.16 24.12
C GLN A 22 -39.81 15.70 22.65
N SER A 23 -39.72 16.61 21.68
CA SER A 23 -39.82 16.26 20.25
C SER A 23 -38.50 15.75 19.64
N ILE A 24 -37.35 16.17 20.17
CA ILE A 24 -36.02 15.66 19.79
C ILE A 24 -35.81 14.22 20.30
N ASN A 25 -36.36 13.88 21.47
CA ASN A 25 -36.27 12.55 22.05
C ASN A 25 -37.17 11.50 21.36
N VAL A 26 -38.21 11.91 20.63
CA VAL A 26 -39.12 10.97 19.93
C VAL A 26 -38.55 10.55 18.57
N CYS A 27 -37.92 11.46 17.81
CA CYS A 27 -37.23 11.12 16.55
C CYS A 27 -35.98 10.24 16.77
N GLN A 28 -35.17 10.51 17.79
CA GLN A 28 -34.01 9.67 18.13
C GLN A 28 -34.42 8.29 18.64
N ARG A 29 -35.51 8.16 19.41
CA ARG A 29 -36.00 6.85 19.88
C ARG A 29 -36.71 6.04 18.79
N ALA A 30 -37.36 6.68 17.82
CA ALA A 30 -37.97 6.00 16.67
C ALA A 30 -36.89 5.43 15.72
N SER A 31 -35.81 6.18 15.45
CA SER A 31 -34.66 5.72 14.68
C SER A 31 -33.92 4.54 15.35
N ILE A 32 -33.72 4.59 16.67
CA ILE A 32 -33.07 3.51 17.44
C ILE A 32 -33.95 2.26 17.55
N ASN A 33 -35.28 2.41 17.73
CA ASN A 33 -36.19 1.27 17.77
C ASN A 33 -36.36 0.61 16.40
N ASN A 34 -36.37 1.38 15.31
CA ASN A 34 -36.38 0.86 13.94
C ASN A 34 -35.06 0.15 13.57
N GLN A 35 -33.91 0.69 13.99
CA GLN A 35 -32.63 -0.02 13.85
C GLN A 35 -32.59 -1.33 14.65
N ARG A 36 -33.22 -1.39 15.83
CA ARG A 36 -33.24 -2.59 16.67
C ARG A 36 -34.19 -3.67 16.13
N THR A 37 -35.37 -3.30 15.65
CA THR A 37 -36.29 -4.23 14.97
C THR A 37 -35.73 -4.68 13.62
N PHE A 38 -35.01 -3.82 12.90
CA PHE A 38 -34.34 -4.15 11.65
C PHE A 38 -33.12 -5.07 11.86
N CYS A 39 -32.28 -4.82 12.86
CA CYS A 39 -31.21 -5.74 13.26
C CYS A 39 -31.77 -7.10 13.69
N ASN A 40 -32.89 -7.13 14.44
CA ASN A 40 -33.57 -8.37 14.79
C ASN A 40 -34.13 -9.10 13.55
N LYS A 41 -34.67 -8.37 12.56
CA LYS A 41 -35.10 -8.97 11.28
C LYS A 41 -33.93 -9.47 10.44
N ILE A 42 -32.80 -8.77 10.43
CA ILE A 42 -31.56 -9.23 9.80
C ILE A 42 -31.05 -10.50 10.49
N ASP A 43 -31.16 -10.58 11.82
CA ASP A 43 -30.80 -11.78 12.58
C ASP A 43 -31.81 -12.92 12.36
N GLU A 44 -33.10 -12.64 12.20
CA GLU A 44 -34.12 -13.62 11.78
C GLU A 44 -33.86 -14.14 10.36
N ILE A 45 -33.49 -13.27 9.42
CA ILE A 45 -33.07 -13.63 8.07
C ILE A 45 -31.80 -14.50 8.13
N ARG A 46 -30.83 -14.12 8.96
CA ARG A 46 -29.59 -14.88 9.18
C ARG A 46 -29.83 -16.26 9.81
N ILE A 47 -30.80 -16.37 10.72
CA ILE A 47 -31.21 -17.63 11.36
C ILE A 47 -31.91 -18.53 10.34
N LYS A 48 -32.90 -18.01 9.59
CA LYS A 48 -33.59 -18.76 8.53
C LYS A 48 -32.63 -19.26 7.44
N LEU A 49 -31.64 -18.45 7.05
CA LEU A 49 -30.62 -18.82 6.06
C LEU A 49 -29.59 -19.85 6.58
N LYS A 50 -29.37 -19.92 7.90
CA LYS A 50 -28.49 -20.93 8.52
C LYS A 50 -29.19 -22.28 8.68
N GLU A 51 -30.50 -22.29 8.91
CA GLU A 51 -31.28 -23.51 9.12
C GLU A 51 -31.39 -24.35 7.83
N ASP A 52 -31.32 -23.72 6.65
CA ASP A 52 -31.59 -24.45 5.41
C ASP A 52 -30.40 -25.21 4.80
N ARG A 53 -29.11 -24.87 5.04
CA ARG A 53 -27.98 -25.71 4.54
C ARG A 53 -26.69 -25.49 5.36
N ILE A 54 -26.21 -26.55 6.05
CA ILE A 54 -24.88 -27.19 5.89
C ILE A 54 -24.55 -28.09 7.10
N ASP A 55 -24.36 -29.38 6.83
CA ASP A 55 -23.66 -30.33 7.70
C ASP A 55 -22.13 -30.10 7.59
N PHE A 56 -21.55 -29.55 8.65
CA PHE A 56 -20.13 -29.20 8.74
C PHE A 56 -19.20 -30.40 9.00
N THR A 57 -19.70 -31.64 9.03
CA THR A 57 -18.88 -32.81 9.40
C THR A 57 -18.14 -33.48 8.23
N LYS A 58 -18.33 -33.05 6.99
CA LYS A 58 -17.69 -33.68 5.80
C LYS A 58 -16.67 -32.84 5.03
N LEU A 59 -16.39 -31.61 5.46
CA LEU A 59 -15.23 -30.84 4.97
C LEU A 59 -14.11 -30.96 5.99
N ASP A 60 -13.32 -32.01 5.84
CA ASP A 60 -12.21 -32.38 6.70
C ASP A 60 -11.04 -31.37 6.58
N TYR A 61 -11.23 -30.21 7.21
CA TYR A 61 -10.27 -29.10 7.33
C TYR A 61 -9.32 -29.31 8.53
N LYS A 62 -9.32 -30.49 9.17
CA LYS A 62 -8.47 -30.79 10.33
C LYS A 62 -7.01 -31.07 9.97
N LYS A 63 -6.68 -31.40 8.72
CA LYS A 63 -5.28 -31.63 8.29
C LYS A 63 -4.46 -30.35 8.12
N SER A 64 -5.09 -29.21 7.82
CA SER A 64 -4.34 -27.95 7.63
C SER A 64 -4.09 -27.21 8.95
N LYS A 65 -4.92 -27.40 9.98
CA LYS A 65 -4.75 -26.66 11.26
C LYS A 65 -3.73 -27.30 12.21
N SER A 66 -3.53 -28.62 12.18
CA SER A 66 -2.49 -29.27 13.01
C SER A 66 -1.07 -29.00 12.48
N PHE A 67 -0.92 -28.81 11.17
CA PHE A 67 0.41 -28.57 10.55
C PHE A 67 1.00 -27.20 10.89
N TYR A 68 0.18 -26.16 11.06
CA TYR A 68 0.66 -24.80 11.40
C TYR A 68 0.92 -24.59 12.92
N ILE A 69 0.44 -25.49 13.79
CA ILE A 69 0.60 -25.34 15.25
C ILE A 69 1.68 -26.29 15.82
N GLU A 70 1.93 -27.46 15.22
CA GLU A 70 2.86 -28.45 15.78
C GLU A 70 4.36 -28.15 15.62
N LYS A 71 4.78 -27.16 14.81
CA LYS A 71 6.20 -26.77 14.71
C LYS A 71 6.69 -25.75 15.76
N ARG A 72 5.87 -25.43 16.77
CA ARG A 72 6.26 -24.54 17.90
C ARG A 72 6.61 -25.27 19.21
N LYS A 73 6.86 -26.58 19.19
CA LYS A 73 7.43 -27.29 20.34
C LYS A 73 8.80 -27.86 19.96
N GLU A 74 9.81 -27.48 20.75
CA GLU A 74 11.22 -27.84 20.61
C GLU A 74 11.45 -29.33 20.38
N PRO A 75 12.60 -29.69 19.80
CA PRO A 75 13.36 -30.79 20.39
C PRO A 75 14.80 -30.40 20.66
N SER A 76 15.18 -30.59 21.92
CA SER A 76 16.57 -30.79 22.30
C SER A 76 17.02 -32.21 21.89
N LYS A 77 18.28 -32.27 21.41
CA LYS A 77 19.20 -33.41 21.32
C LYS A 77 19.15 -34.36 20.09
N ALA A 78 20.11 -34.06 19.21
CA ALA A 78 21.04 -34.96 18.51
C ALA A 78 20.60 -35.74 17.25
N ALA A 79 21.05 -35.27 16.09
CA ALA A 79 22.13 -35.89 15.32
C ALA A 79 22.55 -35.00 14.12
N ASN A 80 23.85 -34.81 13.97
CA ASN A 80 24.54 -33.90 13.05
C ASN A 80 24.34 -34.24 11.57
N THR A 81 23.96 -33.24 10.77
CA THR A 81 24.61 -32.92 9.48
C THR A 81 24.55 -31.41 9.25
N HIS A 82 25.71 -30.83 9.00
CA HIS A 82 26.07 -29.40 9.07
C HIS A 82 25.13 -28.43 8.32
N ASN A 83 24.74 -27.34 9.01
CA ASN A 83 24.79 -25.95 8.54
C ASN A 83 24.36 -25.01 9.68
N HIS A 84 25.30 -24.70 10.58
CA HIS A 84 25.23 -23.52 11.43
C HIS A 84 25.61 -22.30 10.58
N TRP A 85 24.71 -21.33 10.45
CA TRP A 85 25.09 -19.96 10.11
C TRP A 85 24.76 -19.05 11.29
N THR A 86 25.81 -18.66 11.99
CA THR A 86 25.84 -17.62 13.01
C THR A 86 25.62 -16.24 12.37
N PRO A 87 25.30 -15.18 13.15
CA PRO A 87 25.23 -13.82 12.65
C PRO A 87 26.58 -13.46 12.03
N PHE A 88 26.59 -12.94 10.81
CA PHE A 88 27.81 -12.65 10.06
C PHE A 88 28.81 -11.82 10.88
N SER A 89 29.92 -12.47 11.23
CA SER A 89 31.21 -11.83 11.52
C SER A 89 31.84 -11.38 10.19
N PRO A 90 32.46 -10.19 10.11
CA PRO A 90 32.96 -9.63 8.86
C PRO A 90 34.35 -10.19 8.53
N SER A 91 34.43 -11.27 7.75
CA SER A 91 35.72 -11.79 7.30
C SER A 91 35.67 -12.67 6.04
N ILE A 92 34.94 -12.28 4.98
CA ILE A 92 35.09 -12.90 3.64
C ILE A 92 35.14 -11.86 2.51
N PHE A 93 35.83 -10.75 2.74
CA PHE A 93 36.36 -9.92 1.64
C PHE A 93 37.86 -9.74 1.86
N GLY A 94 38.64 -10.71 1.38
CA GLY A 94 40.08 -10.59 1.27
C GLY A 94 40.45 -9.52 0.21
N PRO A 95 41.55 -8.76 0.41
CA PRO A 95 41.78 -7.46 -0.24
C PRO A 95 42.33 -7.50 -1.67
N ASN A 96 42.05 -8.54 -2.46
CA ASN A 96 42.70 -8.74 -3.76
C ASN A 96 41.74 -8.58 -4.94
N LEU A 97 41.17 -7.39 -5.12
CA LEU A 97 40.75 -6.93 -6.46
C LEU A 97 40.64 -5.40 -6.61
N ILE A 98 41.39 -4.61 -5.82
CA ILE A 98 41.54 -3.16 -6.03
C ILE A 98 43.02 -2.80 -5.97
N LEU A 99 43.83 -3.33 -6.89
CA LEU A 99 45.23 -2.92 -7.03
C LEU A 99 45.66 -2.60 -8.46
N SER A 100 44.73 -2.25 -9.35
CA SER A 100 45.05 -1.82 -10.72
C SER A 100 44.54 -0.42 -11.10
N LEU A 101 43.86 0.30 -10.20
CA LEU A 101 43.38 1.68 -10.47
C LEU A 101 44.21 2.80 -9.80
N SER A 102 45.38 2.48 -9.24
CA SER A 102 46.23 3.45 -8.51
C SER A 102 47.16 4.30 -9.38
N LYS A 103 46.98 4.36 -10.71
CA LYS A 103 47.83 5.18 -11.59
C LYS A 103 47.04 6.06 -12.56
N GLN A 104 46.14 6.89 -12.06
CA GLN A 104 45.80 8.15 -12.74
C GLN A 104 45.76 9.26 -11.70
N LYS A 105 46.64 10.25 -11.86
CA LYS A 105 46.87 11.37 -10.95
C LYS A 105 45.54 12.08 -10.61
N MET A 106 44.96 11.77 -9.47
CA MET A 106 43.97 12.62 -8.81
C MET A 106 44.69 13.45 -7.76
N VAL A 107 44.35 14.74 -7.73
CA VAL A 107 44.85 15.73 -6.77
C VAL A 107 44.63 15.20 -5.36
N GLN A 108 45.74 14.96 -4.64
CA GLN A 108 45.73 14.54 -3.25
C GLN A 108 45.24 15.71 -2.38
N THR A 109 44.10 15.54 -1.70
CA THR A 109 43.68 16.44 -0.63
C THR A 109 44.08 15.84 0.71
N LYS A 110 44.73 16.65 1.57
CA LYS A 110 45.10 16.28 2.94
C LYS A 110 43.83 16.12 3.82
N PRO A 111 43.83 15.21 4.80
CA PRO A 111 42.75 15.12 5.78
C PRO A 111 42.93 16.22 6.82
N ASN A 112 41.95 17.11 6.99
CA ASN A 112 41.87 17.97 8.17
C ASN A 112 40.49 17.80 8.82
N GLU A 113 40.54 17.74 10.15
CA GLU A 113 39.48 17.50 11.12
C GLU A 113 38.26 18.42 10.89
N PHE A 114 37.07 17.82 10.83
CA PHE A 114 35.80 18.55 10.79
C PHE A 114 35.26 18.68 12.22
N ASN A 115 35.17 19.93 12.70
CA ASN A 115 34.34 20.26 13.86
C ASN A 115 32.87 20.14 13.47
N GLU A 116 32.14 19.32 14.23
CA GLU A 116 30.70 19.19 14.18
C GLU A 116 30.03 20.45 14.73
N GLY A 117 29.16 21.05 13.93
CA GLY A 117 28.37 22.20 14.36
C GLY A 117 27.62 22.83 13.20
N GLU A 118 26.29 22.77 13.29
CA GLU A 118 25.33 23.67 12.63
C GLU A 118 24.77 23.30 11.24
N LYS A 119 23.68 22.52 11.30
CA LYS A 119 22.32 22.80 10.79
C LYS A 119 22.07 23.01 9.27
N ASN A 120 21.15 22.14 8.82
CA ASN A 120 20.11 22.21 7.79
C ASN A 120 19.74 23.57 7.14
N ILE A 121 19.36 23.45 5.85
CA ILE A 121 18.73 24.42 4.92
C ILE A 121 19.65 25.55 4.43
N ARG A 122 20.24 25.36 3.24
CA ARG A 122 20.71 26.47 2.40
C ARG A 122 19.86 26.54 1.12
N LEU A 123 18.69 27.15 1.25
CA LEU A 123 18.08 27.90 0.15
C LEU A 123 19.08 28.98 -0.27
N VAL A 124 19.63 28.84 -1.47
CA VAL A 124 20.44 29.84 -2.20
C VAL A 124 21.41 30.63 -1.30
N SER A 125 22.49 30.01 -0.84
CA SER A 125 23.61 30.78 -0.28
C SER A 125 24.26 31.61 -1.38
N SER A 126 24.37 32.93 -1.18
CA SER A 126 25.10 33.91 -2.01
C SER A 126 26.62 33.65 -2.13
N ASP A 127 27.10 32.52 -1.60
CA ASP A 127 28.50 32.13 -1.49
C ASP A 127 29.06 31.32 -2.67
N GLY A 128 28.25 31.08 -3.71
CA GLY A 128 28.67 30.35 -4.91
C GLY A 128 28.63 28.82 -4.78
N CYS A 129 29.32 28.13 -5.68
CA CYS A 129 29.33 26.69 -5.81
C CYS A 129 30.17 25.99 -4.74
N GLN A 130 29.47 25.37 -3.79
CA GLN A 130 30.11 24.63 -2.69
C GLN A 130 31.00 23.47 -3.17
N PHE A 131 30.65 22.81 -4.27
CA PHE A 131 31.47 21.72 -4.82
C PHE A 131 32.84 22.18 -5.29
N CYS A 132 32.90 23.27 -6.06
CA CYS A 132 34.15 23.84 -6.54
C CYS A 132 34.97 24.42 -5.39
N ARG A 133 34.32 25.05 -4.40
CA ARG A 133 34.96 25.54 -3.18
C ARG A 133 35.64 24.40 -2.41
N ASN A 134 34.92 23.30 -2.16
CA ASN A 134 35.47 22.13 -1.47
C ASN A 134 36.56 21.41 -2.30
N SER A 135 36.52 21.54 -3.63
CA SER A 135 37.53 20.99 -4.54
C SER A 135 38.76 21.90 -4.71
N GLY A 136 38.89 22.95 -3.89
CA GLY A 136 40.03 23.87 -3.90
C GLY A 136 40.11 24.78 -5.13
N LYS A 137 38.99 25.02 -5.83
CA LYS A 137 38.97 25.98 -6.95
C LYS A 137 39.02 27.42 -6.45
N GLU A 138 39.53 28.29 -7.32
CA GLU A 138 39.68 29.72 -7.01
C GLU A 138 38.35 30.37 -6.65
N LYS A 139 38.43 31.35 -5.75
CA LYS A 139 37.27 32.07 -5.19
C LYS A 139 36.40 32.73 -6.25
N GLU A 140 37.03 33.33 -7.25
CA GLU A 140 36.33 33.95 -8.38
C GLU A 140 35.56 32.89 -9.17
N PHE A 141 36.19 31.75 -9.45
CA PHE A 141 35.58 30.68 -10.23
C PHE A 141 34.36 30.06 -9.54
N TYR A 142 34.46 29.70 -8.24
CA TYR A 142 33.33 29.07 -7.57
C TYR A 142 32.20 30.06 -7.26
N LYS A 143 32.47 31.36 -7.14
CA LYS A 143 31.42 32.37 -6.92
C LYS A 143 30.57 32.66 -8.17
N ASN A 144 31.07 32.39 -9.36
CA ASN A 144 30.38 32.69 -10.62
C ASN A 144 29.24 31.72 -10.99
N HIS A 145 29.01 30.66 -10.21
CA HIS A 145 27.93 29.71 -10.47
C HIS A 145 27.43 29.07 -9.18
N ILE A 146 26.26 28.46 -9.24
CA ILE A 146 25.67 27.70 -8.14
C ILE A 146 25.94 26.20 -8.29
N PHE A 147 25.90 25.46 -7.18
CA PHE A 147 26.11 24.01 -7.20
C PHE A 147 24.93 23.27 -7.85
N LYS A 148 23.71 23.47 -7.30
CA LYS A 148 22.44 22.92 -7.82
C LYS A 148 21.40 24.03 -7.91
N SER A 149 20.46 23.92 -8.85
CA SER A 149 19.26 24.77 -8.91
C SER A 149 18.25 24.38 -7.83
N ARG A 150 17.19 25.18 -7.66
CA ARG A 150 16.09 24.89 -6.73
C ARG A 150 15.42 23.54 -7.03
N ASP A 151 15.38 23.15 -8.30
CA ASP A 151 14.83 21.85 -8.76
C ASP A 151 15.83 20.68 -8.62
N GLY A 152 16.95 20.88 -7.92
CA GLY A 152 17.95 19.83 -7.65
C GLY A 152 18.94 19.54 -8.79
N LYS A 153 18.82 20.21 -9.94
CA LYS A 153 19.69 20.00 -11.12
C LYS A 153 21.06 20.61 -10.93
N VAL A 154 22.12 19.89 -11.30
CA VAL A 154 23.51 20.36 -11.18
C VAL A 154 23.79 21.50 -12.16
N LYS A 155 24.24 22.64 -11.64
CA LYS A 155 24.67 23.80 -12.44
C LYS A 155 26.19 23.97 -12.49
N CYS A 156 26.92 23.29 -11.61
CA CYS A 156 28.37 23.33 -11.59
C CYS A 156 28.99 22.77 -12.89
N PRO A 157 29.74 23.57 -13.68
CA PRO A 157 30.28 23.12 -14.96
C PRO A 157 31.30 21.98 -14.83
N ILE A 158 32.07 21.95 -13.74
CA ILE A 158 33.01 20.84 -13.45
C ILE A 158 32.26 19.56 -13.17
N LEU A 159 31.25 19.62 -12.30
CA LEU A 159 30.48 18.41 -11.99
C LEU A 159 29.69 17.95 -13.22
N ARG A 160 29.11 18.88 -13.99
CA ARG A 160 28.40 18.57 -15.24
C ARG A 160 29.26 17.87 -16.28
N SER A 161 30.58 18.07 -16.31
CA SER A 161 31.47 17.36 -17.23
C SER A 161 32.04 16.06 -16.66
N TYR A 162 31.82 15.79 -15.37
CA TYR A 162 32.27 14.57 -14.71
C TYR A 162 31.34 13.39 -15.03
N LYS A 163 31.91 12.33 -15.59
CA LYS A 163 31.23 11.05 -15.80
C LYS A 163 31.54 10.13 -14.64
N CYS A 164 30.51 9.70 -13.91
CA CYS A 164 30.66 8.86 -12.73
C CYS A 164 31.08 7.43 -13.12
N PRO A 165 32.23 6.89 -12.65
CA PRO A 165 32.61 5.51 -12.97
C PRO A 165 31.67 4.39 -12.47
N LEU A 166 30.74 4.67 -11.53
CA LEU A 166 29.82 3.67 -10.98
C LEU A 166 28.53 3.51 -11.78
N CYS A 167 28.01 4.59 -12.38
CA CYS A 167 26.82 4.55 -13.25
C CYS A 167 27.13 4.90 -14.71
N ASN A 168 28.34 5.37 -14.99
CA ASN A 168 28.80 5.86 -16.28
C ASN A 168 27.86 6.92 -16.92
N ASN A 169 27.25 7.76 -16.09
CA ASN A 169 26.38 8.82 -16.58
C ASN A 169 27.13 9.78 -17.53
N ALA A 170 26.39 10.39 -18.45
CA ALA A 170 26.96 11.30 -19.43
C ALA A 170 27.39 12.66 -18.85
N GLY A 171 27.17 12.89 -17.55
CA GLY A 171 27.28 14.19 -16.90
C GLY A 171 25.96 14.98 -16.94
N GLY A 172 26.04 16.30 -16.99
CA GLY A 172 24.88 17.19 -17.14
C GLY A 172 24.08 17.41 -15.85
N ASP A 173 22.74 17.50 -15.98
CA ASP A 173 21.82 17.89 -14.91
C ASP A 173 21.87 16.93 -13.69
N TYR A 174 22.27 15.68 -13.89
CA TYR A 174 22.27 14.60 -12.88
C TYR A 174 23.68 14.12 -12.48
N ALA A 175 24.71 14.89 -12.84
CA ALA A 175 26.09 14.51 -12.55
C ALA A 175 26.38 14.41 -11.04
N HIS A 176 27.22 13.46 -10.64
CA HIS A 176 27.57 13.22 -9.24
C HIS A 176 28.96 12.58 -9.11
N THR A 177 29.59 12.71 -7.95
CA THR A 177 30.92 12.14 -7.68
C THR A 177 30.87 10.83 -6.91
N ILE A 178 31.81 9.92 -7.22
CA ILE A 178 31.99 8.63 -6.52
C ILE A 178 32.45 8.80 -5.07
N LEU A 179 33.11 9.91 -4.74
CA LEU A 179 33.73 10.12 -3.42
C LEU A 179 32.77 9.89 -2.25
N LYS A 180 31.46 10.07 -2.47
CA LYS A 180 30.44 9.80 -1.47
C LYS A 180 30.16 8.32 -1.22
N ILE A 181 30.19 7.48 -2.27
CA ILE A 181 29.95 6.03 -2.14
C ILE A 181 31.19 5.32 -1.56
N GLN A 182 32.40 5.77 -1.90
CA GLN A 182 33.65 5.27 -1.28
C GLN A 182 33.81 5.67 0.20
N GLN A 183 33.13 6.74 0.66
CA GLN A 183 33.10 7.11 2.08
C GLN A 183 32.30 6.10 2.92
N PHE A 184 31.32 5.39 2.34
CA PHE A 184 30.57 4.35 3.04
C PHE A 184 31.47 3.25 3.61
N GLU A 185 32.48 2.80 2.85
CA GLU A 185 33.44 1.80 3.33
C GLU A 185 34.22 2.29 4.57
N LYS A 186 34.33 3.62 4.74
CA LYS A 186 35.05 4.25 5.84
C LYS A 186 34.17 4.63 7.03
N SER A 187 32.92 5.02 6.82
CA SER A 187 31.99 5.48 7.86
C SER A 187 30.85 4.50 8.18
N GLY A 188 30.80 3.33 7.53
CA GLY A 188 29.90 2.24 7.90
C GLY A 188 28.42 2.57 7.79
N ASN A 189 27.64 2.20 8.81
CA ASN A 189 26.18 2.27 8.76
C ASN A 189 25.59 3.67 8.76
N GLU A 190 26.25 4.59 9.45
CA GLU A 190 25.80 5.97 9.67
C GLU A 190 25.70 6.78 8.37
N TRP A 191 26.49 6.44 7.35
CA TRP A 191 26.46 7.18 6.08
C TRP A 191 25.11 7.15 5.38
N LEU A 192 24.42 6.01 5.45
CA LEU A 192 23.10 5.85 4.81
C LEU A 192 21.96 6.44 5.65
N GLU A 193 22.22 6.87 6.88
CA GLU A 193 21.18 7.53 7.68
C GLU A 193 20.77 8.87 7.06
N THR A 194 21.68 9.55 6.37
CA THR A 194 21.35 10.79 5.66
C THR A 194 20.57 10.50 4.36
N PRO A 195 19.31 10.96 4.21
CA PRO A 195 18.50 10.65 3.02
C PRO A 195 19.10 11.11 1.70
N ALA A 196 19.88 12.20 1.72
CA ALA A 196 20.61 12.67 0.55
C ALA A 196 21.64 11.66 0.02
N ASN A 197 22.13 10.75 0.86
CA ASN A 197 23.06 9.71 0.46
C ASN A 197 22.33 8.51 -0.16
N GLY A 198 21.20 8.08 0.42
CA GLY A 198 20.31 7.11 -0.23
C GLY A 198 19.84 7.62 -1.61
N GLN A 199 19.52 8.91 -1.69
CA GLN A 199 19.13 9.58 -2.93
C GLN A 199 20.21 9.43 -4.03
N LEU A 200 21.49 9.57 -3.66
CA LEU A 200 22.59 9.35 -4.60
C LEU A 200 22.64 7.90 -5.11
N ILE A 201 22.40 6.91 -4.25
CA ILE A 201 22.35 5.49 -4.66
C ILE A 201 21.23 5.27 -5.68
N ARG A 202 20.03 5.81 -5.40
CA ARG A 202 18.89 5.73 -6.33
C ARG A 202 19.21 6.37 -7.67
N ASP A 203 19.80 7.56 -7.67
CA ASP A 203 20.12 8.27 -8.92
C ASP A 203 21.24 7.56 -9.69
N CYS A 204 22.22 6.95 -8.99
CA CYS A 204 23.22 6.08 -9.63
C CYS A 204 22.54 4.90 -10.35
N LEU A 205 21.62 4.20 -9.69
CA LEU A 205 20.88 3.09 -10.30
C LEU A 205 20.02 3.54 -11.49
N LYS A 206 19.36 4.70 -11.37
CA LYS A 206 18.52 5.27 -12.44
C LYS A 206 19.31 5.75 -13.65
N GLU A 207 20.53 6.23 -13.48
CA GLU A 207 21.37 6.69 -14.59
C GLU A 207 22.27 5.58 -15.16
N ALA A 208 22.47 4.48 -14.44
CA ALA A 208 23.30 3.38 -14.90
C ALA A 208 22.70 2.68 -16.12
N ASN A 209 23.54 2.40 -17.12
CA ASN A 209 23.20 1.53 -18.24
C ASN A 209 23.29 0.05 -17.84
N ASP A 210 22.66 -0.83 -18.63
CA ASP A 210 22.50 -2.26 -18.31
C ASP A 210 23.84 -2.95 -18.03
N ALA A 211 24.86 -2.68 -18.85
CA ALA A 211 26.20 -3.26 -18.69
C ALA A 211 26.88 -2.83 -17.37
N THR A 212 26.60 -1.60 -16.91
CA THR A 212 27.16 -1.07 -15.66
C THR A 212 26.43 -1.65 -14.45
N ILE A 213 25.09 -1.78 -14.53
CA ILE A 213 24.29 -2.42 -13.47
C ILE A 213 24.73 -3.87 -13.30
N HIS A 214 24.83 -4.63 -14.39
CA HIS A 214 25.27 -6.03 -14.38
C HIS A 214 26.60 -6.24 -13.62
N LYS A 215 27.58 -5.37 -13.88
CA LYS A 215 28.91 -5.42 -13.24
C LYS A 215 28.87 -5.03 -11.77
N ASN A 216 28.06 -4.04 -11.42
CA ASN A 216 28.05 -3.44 -10.08
C ASN A 216 26.87 -3.90 -9.21
N LEU A 217 26.11 -4.91 -9.63
CA LEU A 217 24.91 -5.36 -8.92
C LEU A 217 25.20 -5.79 -7.48
N ASN A 218 26.29 -6.54 -7.28
CA ASN A 218 26.72 -6.99 -5.95
C ASN A 218 27.10 -5.83 -5.02
N LEU A 219 27.49 -4.68 -5.60
CA LEU A 219 27.75 -3.46 -4.83
C LEU A 219 26.43 -2.77 -4.45
N PHE A 220 25.46 -2.69 -5.37
CA PHE A 220 24.20 -2.00 -5.14
C PHE A 220 23.28 -2.71 -4.15
N ILE A 221 23.16 -4.04 -4.21
CA ILE A 221 22.19 -4.80 -3.40
C ILE A 221 22.32 -4.52 -1.89
N PRO A 222 23.51 -4.56 -1.27
CA PRO A 222 23.65 -4.24 0.16
C PRO A 222 23.14 -2.83 0.54
N PHE A 223 23.38 -1.82 -0.32
CA PHE A 223 22.85 -0.48 -0.09
C PHE A 223 21.33 -0.46 -0.13
N VAL A 224 20.74 -1.14 -1.11
CA VAL A 224 19.28 -1.20 -1.27
C VAL A 224 18.62 -1.85 -0.06
N LEU A 225 19.11 -3.03 0.36
CA LEU A 225 18.55 -3.74 1.52
C LEU A 225 18.61 -2.90 2.80
N LYS A 226 19.74 -2.23 3.01
CA LYS A 226 19.94 -1.39 4.19
C LYS A 226 19.11 -0.12 4.20
N LEU A 227 18.85 0.46 3.03
CA LEU A 227 17.91 1.56 2.90
C LEU A 227 16.49 1.10 3.27
N THR A 228 16.08 -0.08 2.80
CA THR A 228 14.76 -0.66 3.12
C THR A 228 14.60 -0.99 4.61
N ASP A 229 15.65 -1.46 5.27
CA ASP A 229 15.65 -1.77 6.71
C ASP A 229 15.91 -0.53 7.60
N SER A 230 16.04 0.67 7.02
CA SER A 230 16.33 1.90 7.77
C SER A 230 15.17 2.27 8.71
N HIS A 231 15.49 2.82 9.88
CA HIS A 231 14.47 3.41 10.76
C HIS A 231 13.90 4.74 10.22
N ILE A 232 14.59 5.37 9.27
CA ILE A 232 14.22 6.66 8.68
C ILE A 232 13.29 6.43 7.49
N PHE A 233 12.11 7.03 7.52
CA PHE A 233 11.06 6.84 6.51
C PHE A 233 11.53 7.13 5.08
N GLU A 234 12.23 8.25 4.85
CA GLU A 234 12.72 8.63 3.54
C GLU A 234 13.68 7.60 2.96
N ASN A 235 14.52 7.00 3.81
CA ASN A 235 15.45 5.95 3.39
C ASN A 235 14.70 4.67 3.01
N LYS A 236 13.67 4.27 3.77
CA LYS A 236 12.81 3.13 3.40
C LYS A 236 12.19 3.35 2.03
N MET A 237 11.60 4.53 1.81
CA MET A 237 11.00 4.92 0.53
C MET A 237 12.00 4.87 -0.62
N ILE A 238 13.20 5.42 -0.42
CA ILE A 238 14.28 5.35 -1.40
C ILE A 238 14.69 3.88 -1.66
N GLY A 239 14.75 3.04 -0.62
CA GLY A 239 15.00 1.61 -0.73
C GLY A 239 14.00 0.91 -1.64
N ILE A 240 12.69 1.11 -1.42
CA ILE A 240 11.63 0.57 -2.28
C ILE A 240 11.75 1.07 -3.72
N GLN A 241 12.05 2.35 -3.93
CA GLN A 241 12.29 2.92 -5.26
C GLN A 241 13.53 2.32 -5.96
N CYS A 242 14.58 2.01 -5.19
CA CYS A 242 15.76 1.31 -5.70
C CYS A 242 15.42 -0.13 -6.11
N ILE A 243 14.63 -0.86 -5.30
CA ILE A 243 14.16 -2.21 -5.67
C ILE A 243 13.34 -2.15 -6.96
N GLN A 244 12.42 -1.19 -7.08
CA GLN A 244 11.66 -0.99 -8.30
C GLN A 244 12.57 -0.71 -9.50
N CYS A 245 13.58 0.14 -9.36
CA CYS A 245 14.53 0.42 -10.43
C CYS A 245 15.34 -0.82 -10.84
N LEU A 246 15.68 -1.69 -9.89
CA LEU A 246 16.37 -2.95 -10.18
C LEU A 246 15.45 -3.88 -10.99
N ILE A 247 14.20 -4.06 -10.56
CA ILE A 247 13.19 -4.88 -11.26
C ILE A 247 12.99 -4.39 -12.70
N ASP A 248 13.07 -3.08 -12.92
CA ASP A 248 12.80 -2.48 -14.23
C ASP A 248 13.95 -2.62 -15.22
N LYS A 249 15.19 -2.70 -14.72
CA LYS A 249 16.40 -2.63 -15.55
C LYS A 249 17.17 -3.92 -15.67
N VAL A 250 17.17 -4.75 -14.63
CA VAL A 250 17.99 -5.98 -14.63
C VAL A 250 17.20 -7.08 -15.34
N ALA A 251 17.87 -7.78 -16.25
CA ALA A 251 17.27 -8.90 -16.96
C ALA A 251 16.81 -10.00 -15.98
N VAL A 252 15.62 -10.54 -16.19
CA VAL A 252 15.00 -11.55 -15.31
C VAL A 252 15.91 -12.78 -15.14
N ASN A 253 16.53 -13.27 -16.22
CA ASN A 253 17.45 -14.40 -16.18
C ASN A 253 18.64 -14.17 -15.24
N GLU A 254 19.16 -12.94 -15.22
CA GLU A 254 20.23 -12.57 -14.30
C GLU A 254 19.74 -12.57 -12.85
N MET A 255 18.57 -11.99 -12.58
CA MET A 255 17.97 -12.01 -11.25
C MET A 255 17.70 -13.41 -10.72
N LEU A 256 17.25 -14.32 -11.60
CA LEU A 256 17.02 -15.73 -11.27
C LEU A 256 18.34 -16.43 -10.95
N SER A 257 19.34 -16.32 -11.83
CA SER A 257 20.64 -16.99 -11.68
C SER A 257 21.38 -16.65 -10.37
N ARG A 258 21.13 -15.46 -9.83
CA ARG A 258 21.77 -14.95 -8.60
C ARG A 258 20.89 -15.08 -7.35
N GLY A 259 19.68 -15.63 -7.46
CA GLY A 259 18.72 -15.70 -6.34
C GLY A 259 18.19 -14.34 -5.87
N LEU A 260 18.36 -13.28 -6.66
CA LEU A 260 17.97 -11.92 -6.27
C LEU A 260 16.45 -11.73 -6.29
N HIS A 261 15.75 -12.44 -7.16
CA HIS A 261 14.28 -12.38 -7.24
C HIS A 261 13.62 -12.74 -5.89
N GLU A 262 14.02 -13.84 -5.25
CA GLU A 262 13.54 -14.24 -3.91
C GLU A 262 13.92 -13.20 -2.85
N LEU A 263 15.18 -12.81 -2.80
CA LEU A 263 15.69 -11.84 -1.83
C LEU A 263 14.95 -10.49 -1.89
N LEU A 264 14.77 -9.93 -3.10
CA LEU A 264 14.06 -8.68 -3.30
C LEU A 264 12.58 -8.84 -2.98
N PHE A 265 11.95 -9.94 -3.40
CA PHE A 265 10.54 -10.21 -3.12
C PHE A 265 10.27 -10.38 -1.62
N ASP A 266 11.11 -11.12 -0.90
CA ASP A 266 11.00 -11.28 0.56
C ASP A 266 11.27 -9.98 1.31
N THR A 267 12.16 -9.13 0.79
CA THR A 267 12.40 -7.79 1.35
C THR A 267 11.18 -6.90 1.19
N LEU A 268 10.53 -6.90 0.04
CA LEU A 268 9.26 -6.20 -0.19
C LEU A 268 8.10 -6.78 0.65
N LYS A 269 8.02 -8.10 0.82
CA LYS A 269 7.01 -8.71 1.71
C LYS A 269 7.20 -8.24 3.15
N ARG A 270 8.44 -8.19 3.63
CA ARG A 270 8.76 -7.69 4.99
C ARG A 270 8.40 -6.21 5.16
N SER A 271 8.49 -5.38 4.12
CA SER A 271 8.09 -3.98 4.24
C SER A 271 6.58 -3.78 4.39
N LEU A 272 5.75 -4.82 4.19
CA LEU A 272 4.32 -4.78 4.51
C LEU A 272 4.01 -4.75 6.01
N TYR A 273 4.98 -5.06 6.89
CA TYR A 273 4.78 -4.96 8.34
C TYR A 273 4.87 -3.53 8.87
N PHE A 274 5.31 -2.59 8.04
CA PHE A 274 5.31 -1.16 8.35
C PHE A 274 3.89 -0.59 8.34
N ARG A 275 3.71 0.63 8.87
CA ARG A 275 2.37 1.26 9.00
C ARG A 275 2.24 2.56 8.22
N GLU A 276 3.34 3.05 7.66
CA GLU A 276 3.40 4.28 6.89
C GLU A 276 2.67 4.11 5.54
N LEU A 277 1.60 4.89 5.31
CA LEU A 277 0.67 4.73 4.18
C LEU A 277 1.38 4.76 2.81
N GLU A 278 2.22 5.77 2.58
CA GLU A 278 2.96 5.96 1.33
C GLU A 278 3.95 4.81 1.06
N LEU A 279 4.54 4.26 2.13
CA LEU A 279 5.46 3.13 2.02
C LEU A 279 4.74 1.85 1.64
N ILE A 280 3.58 1.60 2.25
CA ILE A 280 2.74 0.45 1.91
C ILE A 280 2.22 0.58 0.47
N GLU A 281 1.72 1.74 0.07
CA GLU A 281 1.29 2.01 -1.30
C GLU A 281 2.41 1.73 -2.33
N SER A 282 3.61 2.30 -2.09
CA SER A 282 4.76 2.06 -2.97
C SER A 282 5.22 0.60 -2.96
N THR A 283 5.16 -0.08 -1.81
CA THR A 283 5.51 -1.49 -1.66
C THR A 283 4.54 -2.39 -2.43
N LEU A 284 3.22 -2.18 -2.30
CA LEU A 284 2.20 -2.96 -2.99
C LEU A 284 2.32 -2.85 -4.51
N PHE A 285 2.57 -1.65 -5.02
CA PHE A 285 2.86 -1.44 -6.44
C PHE A 285 4.09 -2.23 -6.89
N CYS A 286 5.18 -2.16 -6.12
CA CYS A 286 6.43 -2.85 -6.44
C CYS A 286 6.28 -4.38 -6.37
N LEU A 287 5.53 -4.91 -5.40
CA LEU A 287 5.22 -6.33 -5.27
C LEU A 287 4.43 -6.87 -6.46
N LEU A 288 3.37 -6.16 -6.89
CA LEU A 288 2.59 -6.56 -8.06
C LEU A 288 3.46 -6.59 -9.32
N LYS A 289 4.38 -5.63 -9.45
CA LYS A 289 5.35 -5.61 -10.55
C LYS A 289 6.31 -6.79 -10.49
N ALA A 290 6.87 -7.07 -9.30
CA ALA A 290 7.76 -8.20 -9.07
C ALA A 290 7.07 -9.53 -9.42
N LEU A 291 5.81 -9.71 -9.02
CA LEU A 291 5.01 -10.89 -9.37
C LEU A 291 4.96 -11.14 -10.88
N LYS A 292 4.70 -10.08 -11.66
CA LYS A 292 4.61 -10.15 -13.13
C LYS A 292 5.98 -10.38 -13.77
N VAL A 293 7.01 -9.68 -13.32
CA VAL A 293 8.36 -9.74 -13.92
C VAL A 293 9.05 -11.07 -13.63
N PHE A 294 8.89 -11.61 -12.42
CA PHE A 294 9.51 -12.87 -12.00
C PHE A 294 8.69 -14.10 -12.39
N ASN A 295 7.56 -13.92 -13.10
CA ASN A 295 6.67 -14.97 -13.58
C ASN A 295 6.22 -15.93 -12.46
N PHE A 296 5.92 -15.40 -11.27
CA PHE A 296 5.32 -16.21 -10.21
C PHE A 296 3.94 -16.69 -10.66
N ASN A 297 3.77 -18.00 -10.84
CA ASN A 297 2.52 -18.57 -11.34
C ASN A 297 1.53 -18.84 -10.20
N PRO A 298 0.39 -18.13 -10.11
CA PRO A 298 -0.60 -18.38 -9.06
C PRO A 298 -1.35 -19.71 -9.24
N LYS A 299 -1.33 -20.29 -10.44
CA LYS A 299 -1.98 -21.57 -10.79
C LYS A 299 -0.98 -22.71 -10.89
N ASP A 300 0.19 -22.59 -10.28
CA ASP A 300 1.15 -23.69 -10.24
C ASP A 300 0.50 -24.92 -9.59
N LYS A 301 0.47 -26.02 -10.34
CA LYS A 301 -0.14 -27.29 -9.92
C LYS A 301 0.81 -28.14 -9.09
N ASN A 302 2.11 -27.83 -9.12
CA ASN A 302 3.13 -28.59 -8.41
C ASN A 302 3.22 -28.20 -6.94
N THR A 303 2.69 -27.01 -6.59
CA THR A 303 2.79 -26.46 -5.24
C THR A 303 1.40 -26.21 -4.67
N LEU A 304 1.15 -26.72 -3.47
CA LEU A 304 -0.15 -26.53 -2.79
C LEU A 304 -0.40 -25.05 -2.46
N VAL A 305 0.63 -24.38 -1.94
CA VAL A 305 0.64 -22.96 -1.56
C VAL A 305 1.75 -22.28 -2.35
N THR A 306 1.36 -21.37 -3.24
CA THR A 306 2.33 -20.62 -4.06
C THR A 306 2.86 -19.40 -3.31
N PRO A 307 4.00 -18.80 -3.72
CA PRO A 307 4.45 -17.52 -3.19
C PRO A 307 3.40 -16.39 -3.34
N CYS A 308 2.56 -16.47 -4.39
CA CYS A 308 1.43 -15.59 -4.58
C CYS A 308 0.39 -15.78 -3.46
N ASP A 309 0.06 -17.04 -3.13
CA ASP A 309 -0.90 -17.36 -2.06
C ASP A 309 -0.42 -16.86 -0.70
N GLU A 310 0.88 -16.99 -0.41
CA GLU A 310 1.48 -16.46 0.82
C GLU A 310 1.37 -14.94 0.88
N LEU A 311 1.66 -14.24 -0.22
CA LEU A 311 1.55 -12.79 -0.27
C LEU A 311 0.10 -12.32 -0.07
N ILE A 312 -0.87 -12.94 -0.77
CA ILE A 312 -2.29 -12.62 -0.60
C ILE A 312 -2.71 -12.84 0.85
N PHE A 313 -2.29 -13.94 1.47
CA PHE A 313 -2.56 -14.21 2.87
C PHE A 313 -2.02 -13.12 3.79
N VAL A 314 -0.77 -12.67 3.59
CA VAL A 314 -0.15 -11.59 4.38
C VAL A 314 -0.91 -10.28 4.21
N ILE A 315 -1.26 -9.90 2.97
CA ILE A 315 -2.03 -8.68 2.71
C ILE A 315 -3.40 -8.74 3.42
N LEU A 316 -4.15 -9.83 3.26
CA LEU A 316 -5.45 -10.01 3.90
C LEU A 316 -5.34 -10.01 5.43
N GLN A 317 -4.29 -10.62 5.98
CA GLN A 317 -4.05 -10.60 7.42
C GLN A 317 -3.74 -9.18 7.92
N ASN A 318 -2.96 -8.39 7.18
CA ASN A 318 -2.65 -7.01 7.56
C ASN A 318 -3.89 -6.10 7.52
N ILE A 319 -4.80 -6.31 6.57
CA ILE A 319 -6.08 -5.59 6.51
C ILE A 319 -6.96 -5.94 7.71
N GLU A 320 -7.09 -7.23 8.01
CA GLU A 320 -7.90 -7.75 9.12
C GLU A 320 -7.40 -7.24 10.49
N MET A 321 -6.08 -7.26 10.70
CA MET A 321 -5.46 -6.89 11.98
C MET A 321 -5.37 -5.37 12.21
N THR A 322 -5.47 -4.58 11.15
CA THR A 322 -5.37 -3.12 11.23
C THR A 322 -6.70 -2.51 11.67
N SER A 323 -6.65 -1.56 12.61
CA SER A 323 -7.82 -0.73 12.99
C SER A 323 -7.86 0.62 12.25
N ASP A 324 -6.78 0.99 11.57
CA ASP A 324 -6.64 2.24 10.83
C ASP A 324 -7.36 2.15 9.47
N ILE A 325 -8.40 2.96 9.31
CA ILE A 325 -9.25 3.00 8.12
C ILE A 325 -8.47 3.44 6.89
N PHE A 326 -7.55 4.40 7.02
CA PHE A 326 -6.76 4.90 5.89
C PHE A 326 -5.78 3.84 5.41
N LEU A 327 -5.15 3.12 6.33
CA LEU A 327 -4.27 2.01 5.98
C LEU A 327 -5.05 0.85 5.32
N LYS A 328 -6.25 0.52 5.81
CA LYS A 328 -7.14 -0.43 5.10
C LYS A 328 -7.46 0.06 3.69
N ALA A 329 -7.81 1.34 3.52
CA ALA A 329 -8.14 1.91 2.23
C ALA A 329 -6.98 1.79 1.24
N VAL A 330 -5.74 2.03 1.67
CA VAL A 330 -4.53 1.84 0.84
C VAL A 330 -4.40 0.39 0.38
N TYR A 331 -4.55 -0.58 1.30
CA TYR A 331 -4.49 -1.99 0.91
C TYR A 331 -5.60 -2.35 -0.11
N MET A 332 -6.86 -2.03 0.20
CA MET A 332 -8.01 -2.34 -0.65
C MET A 332 -7.91 -1.67 -2.03
N LYS A 333 -7.45 -0.41 -2.08
CA LYS A 333 -7.20 0.33 -3.34
C LYS A 333 -6.34 -0.46 -4.32
N HIS A 334 -5.30 -1.13 -3.82
CA HIS A 334 -4.39 -1.91 -4.65
C HIS A 334 -4.79 -3.38 -4.80
N PHE A 335 -5.63 -3.89 -3.90
CA PHE A 335 -5.96 -5.31 -3.83
C PHE A 335 -6.69 -5.81 -5.09
N ALA A 336 -7.52 -4.97 -5.72
CA ALA A 336 -8.14 -5.23 -7.02
C ALA A 336 -7.15 -5.75 -8.06
N SER A 337 -5.98 -5.11 -8.18
CA SER A 337 -4.94 -5.52 -9.14
C SER A 337 -4.30 -6.86 -8.80
N PHE A 338 -4.27 -7.24 -7.52
CA PHE A 338 -3.83 -8.56 -7.09
C PHE A 338 -4.89 -9.63 -7.39
N ILE A 339 -6.17 -9.34 -7.21
CA ILE A 339 -7.27 -10.25 -7.59
C ILE A 339 -7.21 -10.54 -9.09
N GLU A 340 -7.04 -9.51 -9.93
CA GLU A 340 -6.91 -9.67 -11.37
C GLU A 340 -5.68 -10.50 -11.77
N PHE A 341 -4.56 -10.33 -11.07
CA PHE A 341 -3.36 -11.14 -11.29
C PHE A 341 -3.57 -12.61 -10.90
N MET A 342 -4.25 -12.87 -9.78
CA MET A 342 -4.56 -14.22 -9.32
C MET A 342 -5.58 -14.93 -10.22
N ASP A 343 -6.50 -14.18 -10.84
CA ASP A 343 -7.61 -14.72 -11.63
C ASP A 343 -8.35 -15.82 -10.81
N SER A 344 -8.81 -16.90 -11.44
CA SER A 344 -9.42 -18.07 -10.78
C SER A 344 -8.63 -18.70 -9.62
N ALA A 345 -7.33 -18.41 -9.44
CA ALA A 345 -6.59 -18.89 -8.26
C ALA A 345 -7.08 -18.22 -6.95
N ILE A 346 -7.74 -17.06 -7.04
CA ILE A 346 -8.27 -16.34 -5.88
C ILE A 346 -9.34 -17.14 -5.11
N ILE A 347 -9.89 -18.20 -5.72
CA ILE A 347 -10.83 -19.15 -5.09
C ILE A 347 -10.31 -19.66 -3.74
N LYS A 348 -8.99 -19.88 -3.59
CA LYS A 348 -8.38 -20.33 -2.33
C LYS A 348 -8.58 -19.34 -1.17
N HIS A 349 -8.76 -18.07 -1.48
CA HIS A 349 -8.82 -16.96 -0.52
C HIS A 349 -10.24 -16.38 -0.37
N THR A 350 -11.20 -16.82 -1.18
CA THR A 350 -12.57 -16.25 -1.24
C THR A 350 -13.23 -16.14 0.12
N LYS A 351 -13.15 -17.18 0.96
CA LYS A 351 -13.76 -17.14 2.31
C LYS A 351 -13.27 -15.97 3.15
N LYS A 352 -11.95 -15.81 3.24
CA LYS A 352 -11.33 -14.76 4.06
C LYS A 352 -11.58 -13.39 3.45
N LEU A 353 -11.48 -13.31 2.12
CA LEU A 353 -11.68 -12.07 1.38
C LEU A 353 -13.12 -11.55 1.49
N VAL A 354 -14.14 -12.40 1.32
CA VAL A 354 -15.54 -11.99 1.52
C VAL A 354 -15.77 -11.51 2.94
N GLY A 355 -15.22 -12.19 3.96
CA GLY A 355 -15.30 -11.72 5.34
C GLY A 355 -14.72 -10.32 5.55
N ILE A 356 -13.50 -10.08 5.07
CA ILE A 356 -12.84 -8.77 5.17
C ILE A 356 -13.62 -7.68 4.43
N VAL A 357 -14.08 -7.96 3.21
CA VAL A 357 -14.89 -7.04 2.42
C VAL A 357 -16.19 -6.71 3.16
N SER A 358 -16.89 -7.71 3.69
CA SER A 358 -18.09 -7.50 4.49
C SER A 358 -17.85 -6.63 5.73
N ASP A 359 -16.71 -6.79 6.40
CA ASP A 359 -16.31 -5.95 7.54
C ASP A 359 -16.00 -4.50 7.13
N CYS A 360 -15.38 -4.32 5.96
CA CYS A 360 -15.12 -3.00 5.37
C CYS A 360 -16.42 -2.30 4.92
N LEU A 361 -17.37 -3.04 4.35
CA LEU A 361 -18.69 -2.51 3.96
C LEU A 361 -19.60 -2.23 5.15
N SER A 362 -19.30 -2.79 6.33
CA SER A 362 -20.05 -2.54 7.57
C SER A 362 -19.58 -1.28 8.31
N GLN A 363 -18.57 -0.56 7.78
CA GLN A 363 -18.12 0.71 8.37
C GLN A 363 -19.18 1.80 8.16
N PRO A 364 -19.31 2.75 9.10
CA PRO A 364 -20.26 3.85 8.96
C PRO A 364 -19.87 4.75 7.78
N VAL A 365 -20.87 5.30 7.10
CA VAL A 365 -20.71 6.00 5.81
C VAL A 365 -20.50 7.49 6.04
N PHE A 366 -19.26 7.94 5.82
CA PHE A 366 -18.83 9.35 5.87
C PHE A 366 -17.84 9.62 4.73
N SER A 367 -17.44 10.89 4.54
CA SER A 367 -16.52 11.24 3.45
C SER A 367 -15.18 10.51 3.53
N GLU A 368 -14.67 10.22 4.72
CA GLU A 368 -13.37 9.58 4.96
C GLU A 368 -13.41 8.06 4.74
N THR A 369 -14.56 7.42 4.96
CA THR A 369 -14.74 5.96 4.82
C THR A 369 -15.22 5.55 3.43
N LEU A 370 -15.74 6.52 2.66
CA LEU A 370 -16.33 6.28 1.35
C LEU A 370 -15.33 5.67 0.34
N ASP A 371 -14.05 6.08 0.41
CA ASP A 371 -13.01 5.51 -0.45
C ASP A 371 -12.80 4.02 -0.14
N LEU A 372 -12.71 3.66 1.16
CA LEU A 372 -12.60 2.26 1.58
C LEU A 372 -13.79 1.43 1.11
N ILE A 373 -15.01 1.96 1.23
CA ILE A 373 -16.25 1.30 0.76
C ILE A 373 -16.17 1.07 -0.75
N ASN A 374 -15.81 2.10 -1.51
CA ASN A 374 -15.70 1.99 -2.98
C ASN A 374 -14.64 0.97 -3.41
N TYR A 375 -13.46 0.98 -2.81
CA TYR A 375 -12.44 -0.03 -3.09
C TYR A 375 -12.92 -1.44 -2.74
N SER A 376 -13.62 -1.60 -1.60
CA SER A 376 -14.17 -2.88 -1.17
C SER A 376 -15.26 -3.42 -2.12
N LEU A 377 -16.10 -2.55 -2.67
CA LEU A 377 -17.09 -2.93 -3.68
C LEU A 377 -16.42 -3.37 -4.99
N VAL A 378 -15.37 -2.69 -5.42
CA VAL A 378 -14.59 -3.08 -6.61
C VAL A 378 -13.97 -4.47 -6.40
N ASP A 379 -13.34 -4.70 -5.25
CA ASP A 379 -12.78 -6.01 -4.90
C ASP A 379 -13.86 -7.09 -4.89
N LEU A 380 -15.03 -6.81 -4.30
CA LEU A 380 -16.15 -7.75 -4.28
C LEU A 380 -16.62 -8.14 -5.68
N ILE A 381 -16.78 -7.17 -6.59
CA ILE A 381 -17.17 -7.41 -7.98
C ILE A 381 -16.16 -8.34 -8.66
N LEU A 382 -14.87 -8.09 -8.47
CA LEU A 382 -13.81 -8.93 -9.03
C LEU A 382 -13.81 -10.34 -8.41
N VAL A 383 -14.09 -10.47 -7.12
CA VAL A 383 -14.21 -11.78 -6.45
C VAL A 383 -15.39 -12.56 -6.98
N VAL A 384 -16.56 -11.93 -7.15
CA VAL A 384 -17.73 -12.58 -7.77
C VAL A 384 -17.39 -13.05 -9.19
N LYS A 385 -16.67 -12.22 -9.96
CA LYS A 385 -16.23 -12.54 -11.32
C LYS A 385 -15.30 -13.76 -11.37
N TYR A 386 -14.23 -13.78 -10.57
CA TYR A 386 -13.19 -14.81 -10.67
C TYR A 386 -13.43 -16.04 -9.78
N SER A 387 -14.24 -15.90 -8.72
CA SER A 387 -14.61 -16.99 -7.79
C SER A 387 -16.04 -17.49 -7.97
N TRP A 388 -16.66 -17.23 -9.13
CA TRP A 388 -18.04 -17.64 -9.42
C TRP A 388 -18.36 -19.12 -9.10
N PRO A 389 -17.46 -20.11 -9.20
CA PRO A 389 -17.80 -21.50 -8.87
C PRO A 389 -18.16 -21.72 -7.40
N VAL A 390 -17.59 -20.91 -6.49
CA VAL A 390 -17.75 -21.06 -5.03
C VAL A 390 -18.50 -19.91 -4.38
N ILE A 391 -18.76 -18.82 -5.11
CA ILE A 391 -19.35 -17.60 -4.53
C ILE A 391 -20.77 -17.81 -3.97
N HIS A 392 -21.49 -18.82 -4.48
CA HIS A 392 -22.83 -19.18 -3.99
C HIS A 392 -22.86 -19.61 -2.52
N PHE A 393 -21.74 -20.08 -1.95
CA PHE A 393 -21.66 -20.37 -0.52
C PHE A 393 -21.64 -19.11 0.36
N TYR A 394 -21.34 -17.96 -0.23
CA TYR A 394 -21.18 -16.68 0.46
C TYR A 394 -22.21 -15.64 0.01
N SER A 395 -23.14 -16.00 -0.90
CA SER A 395 -24.12 -15.06 -1.45
C SER A 395 -24.93 -14.36 -0.37
N ASN A 396 -25.24 -15.08 0.70
CA ASN A 396 -26.06 -14.60 1.80
C ASN A 396 -25.39 -13.46 2.56
N ASP A 397 -24.13 -13.65 2.93
CA ASP A 397 -23.32 -12.64 3.60
C ASP A 397 -23.09 -11.44 2.69
N ILE A 398 -22.86 -11.69 1.39
CA ILE A 398 -22.67 -10.64 0.39
C ILE A 398 -23.93 -9.78 0.23
N PHE A 399 -25.10 -10.39 0.00
CA PHE A 399 -26.36 -9.64 -0.14
C PHE A 399 -26.68 -8.83 1.11
N LEU A 400 -26.45 -9.41 2.29
CA LEU A 400 -26.66 -8.69 3.55
C LEU A 400 -25.72 -7.49 3.68
N SER A 401 -24.44 -7.65 3.34
CA SER A 401 -23.48 -6.54 3.35
C SER A 401 -23.87 -5.44 2.35
N LEU A 402 -24.27 -5.80 1.13
CA LEU A 402 -24.71 -4.87 0.10
C LEU A 402 -25.98 -4.11 0.52
N PHE A 403 -26.94 -4.80 1.13
CA PHE A 403 -28.17 -4.19 1.60
C PHE A 403 -27.91 -3.19 2.73
N LYS A 404 -27.09 -3.58 3.73
CA LYS A 404 -26.71 -2.69 4.84
C LYS A 404 -26.05 -1.41 4.33
N ILE A 405 -25.07 -1.52 3.43
CA ILE A 405 -24.38 -0.34 2.90
C ILE A 405 -25.30 0.53 2.03
N SER A 406 -26.24 -0.06 1.26
CA SER A 406 -27.24 0.69 0.50
C SER A 406 -28.13 1.55 1.40
N VAL A 407 -28.62 0.98 2.51
CA VAL A 407 -29.40 1.73 3.50
C VAL A 407 -28.56 2.86 4.10
N SER A 408 -27.36 2.55 4.57
CA SER A 408 -26.49 3.55 5.20
C SER A 408 -26.06 4.68 4.25
N LEU A 409 -25.99 4.43 2.94
CA LEU A 409 -25.71 5.46 1.93
C LEU A 409 -26.89 6.41 1.74
N ILE A 410 -28.11 5.88 1.67
CA ILE A 410 -29.33 6.70 1.45
C ILE A 410 -29.65 7.53 2.68
N GLU A 411 -29.42 6.99 3.88
CA GLU A 411 -29.60 7.73 5.14
C GLU A 411 -28.49 8.77 5.40
N SER A 412 -27.41 8.79 4.60
CA SER A 412 -26.29 9.69 4.85
C SER A 412 -26.53 11.10 4.29
N ASP A 413 -26.72 12.07 5.19
CA ASP A 413 -26.82 13.50 4.82
C ASP A 413 -25.45 14.15 4.55
N SER A 414 -24.36 13.47 4.88
CA SER A 414 -22.99 14.03 4.87
C SER A 414 -22.27 13.91 3.53
N ILE A 415 -22.84 13.21 2.55
CA ILE A 415 -22.20 12.85 1.29
C ILE A 415 -22.97 13.48 0.13
N SER A 416 -22.26 13.96 -0.88
CA SER A 416 -22.92 14.50 -2.08
C SER A 416 -23.68 13.41 -2.83
N GLU A 417 -24.86 13.76 -3.33
CA GLU A 417 -25.73 12.87 -4.10
C GLU A 417 -25.02 12.18 -5.28
N LEU A 418 -24.12 12.90 -5.96
CA LEU A 418 -23.27 12.34 -7.03
C LEU A 418 -22.43 11.15 -6.54
N LYS A 419 -21.77 11.28 -5.39
CA LYS A 419 -20.92 10.23 -4.81
C LYS A 419 -21.74 9.04 -4.30
N VAL A 420 -22.92 9.31 -3.75
CA VAL A 420 -23.88 8.27 -3.35
C VAL A 420 -24.27 7.45 -4.59
N ASN A 421 -24.70 8.10 -5.67
CA ASN A 421 -25.09 7.44 -6.92
C ASN A 421 -23.95 6.63 -7.55
N GLU A 422 -22.73 7.16 -7.57
CA GLU A 422 -21.55 6.42 -8.05
C GLU A 422 -21.27 5.15 -7.24
N THR A 423 -21.58 5.16 -5.94
CA THR A 423 -21.38 4.01 -5.05
C THR A 423 -22.52 3.01 -5.22
N LEU A 424 -23.77 3.47 -5.31
CA LEU A 424 -24.94 2.65 -5.61
C LEU A 424 -24.83 1.93 -6.96
N ASN A 425 -24.23 2.58 -7.98
CA ASN A 425 -23.98 1.95 -9.26
C ASN A 425 -23.04 0.74 -9.18
N LYS A 426 -22.01 0.78 -8.30
CA LYS A 426 -21.13 -0.37 -8.06
C LYS A 426 -21.87 -1.49 -7.32
N ILE A 427 -22.74 -1.15 -6.38
CA ILE A 427 -23.61 -2.12 -5.70
C ILE A 427 -24.51 -2.82 -6.72
N LYS A 428 -25.14 -2.04 -7.60
CA LYS A 428 -25.96 -2.56 -8.71
C LYS A 428 -25.18 -3.52 -9.59
N GLU A 429 -23.97 -3.13 -10.01
CA GLU A 429 -23.09 -3.98 -10.81
C GLU A 429 -22.81 -5.32 -10.11
N CYS A 430 -22.49 -5.28 -8.81
CA CYS A 430 -22.26 -6.49 -8.02
C CYS A 430 -23.49 -7.39 -7.95
N ILE A 431 -24.69 -6.82 -7.72
CA ILE A 431 -25.95 -7.56 -7.69
C ILE A 431 -26.24 -8.20 -9.06
N CYS A 432 -26.08 -7.43 -10.14
CA CYS A 432 -26.25 -7.95 -11.50
C CYS A 432 -25.27 -9.09 -11.82
N MET A 433 -24.06 -9.05 -11.28
CA MET A 433 -23.09 -10.14 -11.41
C MET A 433 -23.52 -11.38 -10.63
N LEU A 434 -23.99 -11.23 -9.39
CA LEU A 434 -24.50 -12.33 -8.57
C LEU A 434 -25.71 -13.03 -9.21
N LYS A 435 -26.63 -12.28 -9.82
CA LYS A 435 -27.79 -12.81 -10.56
C LYS A 435 -27.39 -13.80 -11.68
N LYS A 436 -26.20 -13.62 -12.27
CA LYS A 436 -25.70 -14.47 -13.35
C LYS A 436 -25.06 -15.76 -12.83
N VAL A 437 -24.77 -15.86 -11.53
CA VAL A 437 -24.11 -17.02 -10.94
C VAL A 437 -25.15 -18.12 -10.69
N LYS A 438 -24.86 -19.33 -11.20
CA LYS A 438 -25.70 -20.51 -10.95
C LYS A 438 -25.75 -20.84 -9.45
N ASN A 439 -26.92 -21.26 -8.97
CA ASN A 439 -27.19 -21.66 -7.58
C ASN A 439 -27.20 -20.52 -6.56
N VAL A 440 -27.16 -19.26 -7.00
CA VAL A 440 -27.48 -18.12 -6.13
C VAL A 440 -28.98 -17.88 -6.20
N ASP A 441 -29.68 -18.04 -5.07
CA ASP A 441 -31.11 -17.76 -5.00
C ASP A 441 -31.35 -16.28 -4.74
N CYS A 442 -31.34 -15.47 -5.79
CA CYS A 442 -31.57 -14.03 -5.67
C CYS A 442 -33.04 -13.69 -5.37
N ASN A 443 -33.98 -14.55 -5.76
CA ASN A 443 -35.41 -14.23 -5.71
C ASN A 443 -35.91 -14.16 -4.27
N SER A 444 -35.51 -15.10 -3.42
CA SER A 444 -35.87 -15.06 -1.99
C SER A 444 -35.34 -13.81 -1.29
N TYR A 445 -34.13 -13.35 -1.63
CA TYR A 445 -33.61 -12.07 -1.12
C TYR A 445 -34.46 -10.88 -1.53
N PHE A 446 -34.86 -10.81 -2.80
CA PHE A 446 -35.62 -9.68 -3.30
C PHE A 446 -37.04 -9.66 -2.75
N GLU A 447 -37.68 -10.81 -2.57
CA GLU A 447 -38.97 -10.91 -1.89
C GLU A 447 -38.87 -10.36 -0.46
N VAL A 448 -37.87 -10.81 0.30
CA VAL A 448 -37.65 -10.33 1.68
C VAL A 448 -37.40 -8.81 1.71
N ILE A 449 -36.59 -8.27 0.80
CA ILE A 449 -36.33 -6.82 0.72
C ILE A 449 -37.58 -6.06 0.31
N ASN A 450 -38.34 -6.55 -0.67
CA ASN A 450 -39.55 -5.89 -1.14
C ASN A 450 -40.63 -5.80 -0.04
N GLU A 451 -40.75 -6.85 0.77
CA GLU A 451 -41.68 -6.92 1.91
C GLU A 451 -41.23 -6.09 3.11
N ASN A 452 -39.93 -5.95 3.36
CA ASN A 452 -39.40 -5.40 4.63
C ASN A 452 -38.67 -4.06 4.51
N CYS A 453 -38.30 -3.61 3.33
CA CYS A 453 -37.61 -2.33 3.13
C CYS A 453 -38.63 -1.20 2.90
N GLU A 454 -38.38 -0.02 3.48
CA GLU A 454 -39.24 1.16 3.30
C GLU A 454 -38.74 2.07 2.16
N PHE A 455 -37.47 1.94 1.74
CA PHE A 455 -36.86 2.76 0.70
C PHE A 455 -37.10 2.17 -0.69
N ASN A 456 -37.81 2.91 -1.55
CA ASN A 456 -38.13 2.46 -2.91
C ASN A 456 -36.87 2.37 -3.79
N GLU A 457 -35.90 3.26 -3.59
CA GLU A 457 -34.63 3.29 -4.29
C GLU A 457 -33.85 1.98 -4.09
N ILE A 458 -33.91 1.40 -2.87
CA ILE A 458 -33.27 0.13 -2.55
C ILE A 458 -34.02 -1.04 -3.19
N LYS A 459 -35.36 -1.00 -3.19
CA LYS A 459 -36.15 -2.02 -3.88
C LYS A 459 -35.81 -2.05 -5.36
N GLU A 460 -35.78 -0.90 -6.02
CA GLU A 460 -35.42 -0.79 -7.43
C GLU A 460 -33.99 -1.27 -7.70
N LEU A 461 -33.04 -0.94 -6.82
CA LEU A 461 -31.64 -1.36 -6.93
C LEU A 461 -31.47 -2.88 -6.94
N PHE A 462 -32.23 -3.60 -6.09
CA PHE A 462 -32.14 -5.05 -5.96
C PHE A 462 -33.00 -5.79 -6.99
N ILE A 463 -34.13 -5.21 -7.43
CA ILE A 463 -35.00 -5.78 -8.45
C ILE A 463 -34.37 -5.71 -9.85
N SER A 464 -33.69 -4.60 -10.20
CA SER A 464 -33.03 -4.40 -11.51
C SER A 464 -31.86 -5.35 -11.74
#